data_AF-A0A0R1SGY4-F1
#
_entry.id   AF-A0A0R1SGY4-F1
#
_cell.length_a   1.000
_cell.length_b   1.000
_cell.length_c   1.000
_cell.angle_alpha   90.00
_cell.angle_beta   90.00
_cell.angle_gamma   90.00
#
_symmetry.space_group_name_H-M   'P 1'
#
loop_
_entity.id
_entity.type
_entity.pdbx_description
1 polymer ?
#
loop_
_entity_poly.entity_id
_entity_poly.type
_entity_poly.pdbx_seq_one_letter_code
_entity_poly.pdbx_strand_id
1 'polypeptide(L)'
;MSKYVLSALVVPAMLFGSVNVQAKTAVLKAKVNRVQEGANYVSGKATRGANIKITSHGVTYVAGKANKKGKFEINAHHSFKVGKYRVTISKRGYKVKAFQFKINADEPTRDVAVTTNTSQVDSLNNEISKLDQQIASLTSQLNEAKSDQSKVDAKQQQALKNQVASLTSQLGTVRGYASTVYNQRAVSNSELTAANSKIDDLQKKVTELSNDPLIYDIPAKPNTNAPTTVIDIPVQKKVDTVTSQVIEIVPNTGKDTVSNPQQSSQVSSKDDSKKVTGETPSGENDPHEAVTETLQD
;
A
#
# COMPACT_ATOMS: atom_id res chain seq x y z
N MET A 1 -3.64 26.82 -101.67
CA MET A 1 -3.36 25.55 -100.96
C MET A 1 -1.88 25.24 -101.12
N SER A 2 -1.16 24.96 -100.00
CA SER A 2 -0.07 23.97 -99.83
C SER A 2 1.15 24.03 -100.78
N LYS A 3 2.44 23.88 -100.41
CA LYS A 3 3.19 23.50 -99.19
C LYS A 3 4.70 23.64 -99.51
N TYR A 4 5.50 23.77 -98.44
CA TYR A 4 6.96 23.53 -98.23
C TYR A 4 7.95 23.50 -99.40
N VAL A 5 9.01 24.33 -99.29
CA VAL A 5 10.34 24.04 -99.84
C VAL A 5 11.41 24.35 -98.80
N LEU A 6 12.24 23.33 -98.53
CA LEU A 6 13.53 23.40 -97.84
C LEU A 6 14.49 24.28 -98.66
N SER A 7 15.04 25.33 -98.08
CA SER A 7 16.18 26.06 -98.67
C SER A 7 17.27 26.23 -97.62
N ALA A 8 18.40 25.56 -97.90
CA ALA A 8 19.63 25.61 -97.12
C ALA A 8 20.14 27.05 -96.99
N LEU A 9 20.31 27.51 -95.74
CA LEU A 9 20.99 28.76 -95.44
C LEU A 9 22.40 28.45 -94.94
N VAL A 10 23.37 28.72 -95.80
CA VAL A 10 24.79 28.83 -95.52
C VAL A 10 25.00 29.88 -94.42
N VAL A 11 25.52 29.47 -93.26
CA VAL A 11 25.97 30.42 -92.22
C VAL A 11 27.50 30.57 -92.35
N PRO A 12 28.03 31.80 -92.46
CA PRO A 12 29.46 32.03 -92.63
C PRO A 12 30.27 31.58 -91.41
N ALA A 13 31.35 30.85 -91.66
CA ALA A 13 32.40 30.58 -90.70
C ALA A 13 33.12 31.89 -90.31
N MET A 14 32.74 32.49 -89.17
CA MET A 14 33.57 33.51 -88.53
C MET A 14 34.70 32.84 -87.76
N LEU A 15 35.89 32.88 -88.35
CA LEU A 15 37.17 32.65 -87.71
C LEU A 15 37.33 33.57 -86.48
N PHE A 16 36.99 33.05 -85.30
CA PHE A 16 37.52 33.62 -84.07
C PHE A 16 38.99 33.25 -83.98
N GLY A 17 39.85 34.24 -84.25
CA GLY A 17 41.28 34.15 -83.98
C GLY A 17 41.50 33.62 -82.57
N SER A 18 42.12 32.44 -82.51
CA SER A 18 42.63 31.82 -81.30
C SER A 18 43.79 32.67 -80.79
N VAL A 19 43.48 33.69 -79.98
CA VAL A 19 44.46 34.24 -79.04
C VAL A 19 44.79 33.13 -78.04
N ASN A 20 45.81 32.34 -78.38
CA ASN A 20 46.54 31.51 -77.46
C ASN A 20 47.22 32.44 -76.45
N VAL A 21 46.46 32.90 -75.45
CA VAL A 21 47.02 33.52 -74.26
C VAL A 21 47.76 32.39 -73.54
N GLN A 22 49.06 32.32 -73.78
CA GLN A 22 50.00 31.48 -73.04
C GLN A 22 49.85 31.84 -71.56
N ALA A 23 49.06 31.04 -70.83
CA ALA A 23 48.78 31.30 -69.43
C ALA A 23 50.09 31.10 -68.65
N LYS A 24 50.62 32.18 -68.08
CA LYS A 24 51.70 32.13 -67.10
C LYS A 24 51.27 31.16 -66.00
N THR A 25 51.86 29.96 -65.94
CA THR A 25 51.45 28.83 -65.08
C THR A 25 51.75 29.06 -63.61
N ALA A 26 51.36 30.21 -63.07
CA ALA A 26 51.46 30.52 -61.66
C ALA A 26 50.37 29.76 -60.88
N VAL A 27 50.74 29.20 -59.74
CA VAL A 27 49.86 28.41 -58.87
C VAL A 27 49.04 29.34 -57.96
N LEU A 28 47.74 29.08 -57.83
CA LEU A 28 46.88 29.80 -56.88
C LEU A 28 47.13 29.35 -55.43
N LYS A 29 47.26 30.32 -54.52
CA LYS A 29 47.36 30.09 -53.07
C LYS A 29 46.03 30.46 -52.42
N ALA A 30 45.53 29.62 -51.52
CA ALA A 30 44.30 29.90 -50.77
C ALA A 30 44.27 29.14 -49.43
N LYS A 31 43.71 29.79 -48.41
CA LYS A 31 43.43 29.25 -47.07
C LYS A 31 42.14 29.90 -46.54
N VAL A 32 41.20 29.08 -46.06
CA VAL A 32 39.97 29.51 -45.40
C VAL A 32 40.19 29.40 -43.89
N ASN A 33 39.72 30.38 -43.13
CA ASN A 33 39.73 30.33 -41.66
C ASN A 33 38.69 29.32 -41.16
N ARG A 34 38.79 28.88 -39.90
CA ARG A 34 37.78 28.00 -39.31
C ARG A 34 36.41 28.70 -39.35
N VAL A 35 35.40 27.99 -39.85
CA VAL A 35 34.00 28.44 -39.93
C VAL A 35 33.19 27.57 -38.98
N GLN A 36 32.38 28.18 -38.11
CA GLN A 36 31.46 27.48 -37.20
C GLN A 36 30.10 27.28 -37.84
N GLU A 37 29.30 26.36 -37.28
CA GLU A 37 27.90 26.26 -37.63
C GLU A 37 27.17 27.57 -37.30
N GLY A 38 26.22 27.97 -38.17
CA GLY A 38 25.48 29.22 -38.02
C GLY A 38 26.22 30.47 -38.49
N ALA A 39 27.50 30.38 -38.89
CA ALA A 39 28.24 31.51 -39.41
C ALA A 39 27.61 32.08 -40.69
N ASN A 40 27.55 33.41 -40.79
CA ASN A 40 26.96 34.14 -41.93
C ASN A 40 28.01 34.76 -42.85
N TYR A 41 29.29 34.45 -42.64
CA TYR A 41 30.38 34.92 -43.47
C TYR A 41 31.53 33.92 -43.45
N VAL A 42 32.42 34.06 -44.42
CA VAL A 42 33.67 33.31 -44.48
C VAL A 42 34.83 34.27 -44.68
N SER A 43 35.94 33.99 -44.02
CA SER A 43 37.16 34.78 -44.16
C SER A 43 38.36 33.92 -44.49
N GLY A 44 39.38 34.53 -45.09
CA GLY A 44 40.62 33.84 -45.40
C GLY A 44 41.58 34.63 -46.28
N LYS A 45 42.55 33.90 -46.84
CA LYS A 45 43.56 34.43 -47.75
C LYS A 45 43.48 33.71 -49.09
N ALA A 46 43.59 34.45 -50.19
CA ALA A 46 43.66 33.90 -51.54
C ALA A 46 44.52 34.79 -52.46
N THR A 47 44.93 34.29 -53.62
CA THR A 47 45.65 35.09 -54.63
C THR A 47 44.90 36.39 -54.94
N ARG A 48 45.61 37.52 -54.95
CA ARG A 48 45.07 38.86 -55.19
C ARG A 48 44.12 38.91 -56.38
N GLY A 49 42.89 39.38 -56.17
CA GLY A 49 41.88 39.53 -57.23
C GLY A 49 41.34 38.21 -57.80
N ALA A 50 41.63 37.07 -57.17
CA ALA A 50 41.00 35.80 -57.54
C ALA A 50 39.53 35.78 -57.09
N ASN A 51 38.70 35.10 -57.87
CA ASN A 51 37.31 34.81 -57.51
C ASN A 51 37.29 33.60 -56.58
N ILE A 52 36.43 33.66 -55.57
CA ILE A 52 36.20 32.62 -54.58
C ILE A 52 34.76 32.19 -54.68
N LYS A 53 34.53 30.88 -54.83
CA LYS A 53 33.20 30.27 -54.76
C LYS A 53 33.23 29.13 -53.75
N ILE A 54 32.29 29.13 -52.82
CA ILE A 54 32.11 28.03 -51.87
C ILE A 54 30.77 27.37 -52.15
N THR A 55 30.79 26.05 -52.38
CA THR A 55 29.60 25.26 -52.65
C THR A 55 29.50 24.05 -51.74
N SER A 56 28.27 23.63 -51.46
CA SER A 56 27.97 22.34 -50.85
C SER A 56 26.73 21.77 -51.53
N HIS A 57 26.77 20.49 -51.91
CA HIS A 57 25.67 19.81 -52.60
C HIS A 57 25.08 20.58 -53.80
N GLY A 58 25.95 21.24 -54.59
CA GLY A 58 25.53 22.05 -55.74
C GLY A 58 25.03 23.46 -55.42
N VAL A 59 24.72 23.78 -54.15
CA VAL A 59 24.31 25.11 -53.70
C VAL A 59 25.53 26.00 -53.47
N THR A 60 25.50 27.24 -53.96
CA THR A 60 26.55 28.24 -53.73
C THR A 60 26.25 29.04 -52.46
N TYR A 61 27.08 28.85 -51.44
CA TYR A 61 26.96 29.56 -50.16
C TYR A 61 27.66 30.92 -50.21
N VAL A 62 28.79 31.00 -50.91
CA VAL A 62 29.60 32.22 -50.99
C VAL A 62 30.09 32.40 -52.41
N ALA A 63 29.97 33.60 -52.94
CA ALA A 63 30.63 34.03 -54.16
C ALA A 63 31.20 35.44 -53.96
N GLY A 64 32.49 35.62 -54.24
CA GLY A 64 33.12 36.93 -54.10
C GLY A 64 34.56 36.95 -54.58
N LYS A 65 35.31 37.98 -54.20
CA LYS A 65 36.66 38.24 -54.72
C LYS A 65 37.64 38.58 -53.61
N ALA A 66 38.87 38.11 -53.74
CA ALA A 66 39.95 38.53 -52.87
C ALA A 66 40.36 39.97 -53.17
N ASN A 67 40.58 40.75 -52.13
CA ASN A 67 40.97 42.15 -52.24
C ASN A 67 42.41 42.32 -52.79
N LYS A 68 42.86 43.57 -52.95
CA LYS A 68 44.21 43.90 -53.41
C LYS A 68 45.33 43.36 -52.50
N LYS A 69 45.04 43.05 -51.23
CA LYS A 69 45.97 42.46 -50.25
C LYS A 69 45.90 40.92 -50.20
N GLY A 70 45.06 40.28 -51.02
CA GLY A 70 44.86 38.84 -51.02
C GLY A 70 44.11 38.30 -49.80
N LYS A 71 43.36 39.15 -49.08
CA LYS A 71 42.40 38.72 -48.06
C LYS A 71 40.99 38.73 -48.64
N PHE A 72 40.12 37.87 -48.12
CA PHE A 72 38.69 37.92 -48.41
C PHE A 72 37.91 37.76 -47.11
N GLU A 73 36.79 38.45 -47.06
CA GLU A 73 35.74 38.30 -46.06
C GLU A 73 34.44 38.54 -46.82
N ILE A 74 33.64 37.48 -46.94
CA ILE A 74 32.49 37.47 -47.85
C ILE A 74 31.31 36.91 -47.08
N ASN A 75 30.21 37.64 -47.08
CA ASN A 75 28.95 37.18 -46.50
C ASN A 75 28.44 35.96 -47.26
N ALA A 76 27.95 35.00 -46.50
CA ALA A 76 27.29 33.83 -47.05
C ALA A 76 25.84 34.17 -47.36
N HIS A 77 25.33 33.62 -48.47
CA HIS A 77 23.93 33.73 -48.84
C HIS A 77 23.03 32.87 -47.91
N HIS A 78 23.63 31.85 -47.30
CA HIS A 78 22.99 30.97 -46.33
C HIS A 78 23.95 30.72 -45.18
N SER A 79 23.42 30.60 -43.95
CA SER A 79 24.23 30.23 -42.79
C SER A 79 24.85 28.84 -43.00
N PHE A 80 26.12 28.72 -42.65
CA PHE A 80 26.83 27.46 -42.79
C PHE A 80 26.27 26.41 -41.81
N LYS A 81 26.04 25.19 -42.29
CA LYS A 81 25.65 24.02 -41.49
C LYS A 81 26.81 23.03 -41.34
N VAL A 82 26.69 22.10 -40.38
CA VAL A 82 27.59 20.96 -40.26
C VAL A 82 27.68 20.22 -41.59
N GLY A 83 28.88 19.99 -42.10
CA GLY A 83 29.06 19.34 -43.40
C GLY A 83 30.36 19.68 -44.12
N LYS A 84 30.50 19.14 -45.33
CA LYS A 84 31.65 19.35 -46.22
C LYS A 84 31.34 20.46 -47.24
N TYR A 85 32.29 21.36 -47.42
CA TYR A 85 32.19 22.48 -48.36
C TYR A 85 33.36 22.45 -49.33
N ARG A 86 33.08 22.64 -50.62
CA ARG A 86 34.10 22.78 -51.67
C ARG A 86 34.36 24.27 -51.91
N VAL A 87 35.63 24.65 -51.85
CA VAL A 87 36.11 25.99 -52.13
C VAL A 87 36.83 25.95 -53.47
N THR A 88 36.39 26.79 -54.40
CA THR A 88 36.96 26.92 -55.74
C THR A 88 37.50 28.32 -55.93
N ILE A 89 38.77 28.43 -56.31
CA ILE A 89 39.49 29.68 -56.53
C ILE A 89 39.89 29.76 -57.99
N SER A 90 39.51 30.85 -58.67
CA SER A 90 39.80 31.05 -60.09
C SER A 90 40.32 32.45 -60.38
N LYS A 91 41.24 32.57 -61.34
CA LYS A 91 41.77 33.84 -61.83
C LYS A 91 42.22 33.68 -63.27
N ARG A 92 41.94 34.68 -64.12
CA ARG A 92 42.36 34.68 -65.52
C ARG A 92 43.88 34.53 -65.62
N GLY A 93 44.34 33.58 -66.44
CA GLY A 93 45.76 33.26 -66.61
C GLY A 93 46.35 32.33 -65.54
N TYR A 94 45.53 31.78 -64.63
CA TYR A 94 45.96 30.82 -63.60
C TYR A 94 45.15 29.53 -63.72
N LYS A 95 45.74 28.39 -63.32
CA LYS A 95 44.99 27.14 -63.14
C LYS A 95 44.05 27.25 -61.94
N VAL A 96 42.79 26.85 -62.11
CA VAL A 96 41.78 26.82 -61.03
C VAL A 96 42.24 25.85 -59.93
N LYS A 97 42.05 26.24 -58.66
CA LYS A 97 42.34 25.39 -57.50
C LYS A 97 41.07 25.16 -56.70
N ALA A 98 40.81 23.90 -56.34
CA ALA A 98 39.71 23.53 -55.46
C ALA A 98 40.21 22.71 -54.26
N PHE A 99 39.62 22.92 -53.09
CA PHE A 99 39.86 22.14 -51.87
C PHE A 99 38.58 22.08 -51.03
N GLN A 100 38.57 21.25 -49.98
CA GLN A 100 37.41 21.09 -49.10
C GLN A 100 37.75 21.46 -47.66
N PHE A 101 36.76 21.97 -46.93
CA PHE A 101 36.82 22.08 -45.47
C PHE A 101 35.54 21.50 -44.86
N LYS A 102 35.62 21.06 -43.61
CA LYS A 102 34.51 20.48 -42.86
C LYS A 102 34.16 21.37 -41.68
N ILE A 103 32.87 21.60 -41.50
CA ILE A 103 32.30 22.18 -40.27
C ILE A 103 31.76 21.01 -39.47
N ASN A 104 32.19 20.88 -38.21
CA ASN A 104 31.66 19.90 -37.26
C ASN A 104 30.57 20.56 -36.40
N ALA A 105 29.68 19.76 -35.82
CA ALA A 105 28.76 20.25 -34.80
C ALA A 105 29.57 20.84 -33.64
N ASP A 106 29.12 21.98 -33.10
CA ASP A 106 29.68 22.49 -31.85
C ASP A 106 29.29 21.49 -30.74
N GLU A 107 30.28 20.79 -30.20
CA GLU A 107 30.09 20.02 -28.96
C GLU A 107 29.78 21.01 -27.84
N PRO A 108 28.82 20.71 -26.93
CA PRO A 108 28.55 21.58 -25.79
C PRO A 108 29.86 21.83 -25.06
N THR A 109 30.16 23.11 -24.82
CA THR A 109 31.33 23.47 -24.04
C THR A 109 31.22 22.83 -22.66
N ARG A 110 32.35 22.41 -22.09
CA ARG A 110 32.40 21.70 -20.80
C ARG A 110 31.56 22.40 -19.72
N ASP A 111 31.56 23.73 -19.70
CA ASP A 111 30.82 24.53 -18.72
C ASP A 111 29.30 24.33 -18.83
N VAL A 112 28.74 24.26 -20.03
CA VAL A 112 27.29 24.05 -20.24
C VAL A 112 26.86 22.65 -19.78
N ALA A 113 27.70 21.65 -20.05
CA ALA A 113 27.46 20.29 -19.59
C ALA A 113 27.53 20.18 -18.06
N VAL A 114 28.50 20.85 -17.42
CA VAL A 114 28.63 20.90 -15.97
C VAL A 114 27.42 21.58 -15.35
N THR A 115 27.01 22.75 -15.84
CA THR A 115 25.82 23.46 -15.33
C THR A 115 24.56 22.60 -15.44
N THR A 116 24.37 21.92 -16.58
CA THR A 116 23.20 21.04 -16.78
C THR A 116 23.21 19.88 -15.78
N ASN A 117 24.35 19.23 -15.61
CA ASN A 117 24.48 18.12 -14.66
C ASN A 117 24.30 18.60 -13.21
N THR A 118 24.80 19.77 -12.85
CA THR A 118 24.59 20.37 -11.52
C THR A 118 23.10 20.57 -11.25
N SER A 119 22.34 21.17 -12.18
CA SER A 119 20.90 21.36 -11.99
C SER A 119 20.14 20.03 -11.89
N GLN A 120 20.57 19.00 -12.61
CA GLN A 120 19.99 17.66 -12.47
C GLN A 120 20.26 17.06 -11.08
N VAL A 121 21.49 17.19 -10.58
CA VAL A 121 21.86 16.75 -9.23
C VAL A 121 21.04 17.49 -8.17
N ASP A 122 20.85 18.80 -8.30
CA ASP A 122 20.04 19.58 -7.37
C ASP A 122 18.57 19.13 -7.37
N SER A 123 18.01 18.83 -8.55
CA SER A 123 16.65 18.30 -8.66
C SER A 123 16.52 16.94 -7.99
N LEU A 124 17.47 16.03 -8.21
CA LEU A 124 17.49 14.70 -7.59
C LEU A 124 17.64 14.79 -6.07
N ASN A 125 18.51 15.67 -5.57
CA ASN A 125 18.67 15.89 -4.13
C ASN A 125 17.38 16.40 -3.48
N ASN A 126 16.64 17.28 -4.16
CA ASN A 126 15.34 17.73 -3.68
C ASN A 126 14.29 16.62 -3.66
N GLU A 127 14.33 15.70 -4.62
CA GLU A 127 13.42 14.54 -4.65
C GLU A 127 13.75 13.55 -3.52
N ILE A 128 15.03 13.25 -3.31
CA ILE A 128 15.51 12.42 -2.19
C ILE A 128 15.03 12.99 -0.85
N SER A 129 15.20 14.31 -0.65
CA SER A 129 14.77 14.95 0.60
C SER A 129 13.26 14.83 0.85
N LYS A 130 12.44 14.91 -0.22
CA LYS A 130 10.98 14.68 -0.10
C LYS A 130 10.66 13.23 0.23
N LEU A 131 11.36 12.28 -0.38
CA LEU A 131 11.19 10.86 -0.09
C LEU A 131 11.58 10.53 1.36
N ASP A 132 12.66 11.11 1.87
CA ASP A 132 13.08 10.94 3.28
C ASP A 132 12.02 11.44 4.26
N GLN A 133 11.41 12.60 3.98
CA GLN A 133 10.30 13.13 4.77
C GLN A 133 9.07 12.21 4.75
N GLN A 134 8.75 11.64 3.59
CA GLN A 134 7.65 10.68 3.46
C GLN A 134 7.93 9.38 4.24
N ILE A 135 9.15 8.84 4.17
CA ILE A 135 9.56 7.65 4.92
C ILE A 135 9.45 7.90 6.43
N ALA A 136 9.88 9.07 6.92
CA ALA A 136 9.78 9.42 8.32
C ALA A 136 8.31 9.49 8.79
N SER A 137 7.44 10.10 7.98
CA SER A 137 6.01 10.18 8.27
C SER A 137 5.35 8.80 8.32
N LEU A 138 5.61 7.95 7.32
CA LEU A 138 5.07 6.58 7.28
C LEU A 138 5.57 5.73 8.44
N THR A 139 6.82 5.93 8.87
CA THR A 139 7.40 5.24 10.04
C THR A 139 6.67 5.64 11.32
N SER A 140 6.34 6.92 11.51
CA SER A 140 5.54 7.38 12.66
C SER A 140 4.15 6.75 12.66
N GLN A 141 3.46 6.82 11.51
CA GLN A 141 2.13 6.25 11.35
C GLN A 141 2.10 4.74 11.65
N LEU A 142 3.13 4.00 11.20
CA LEU A 142 3.25 2.57 11.49
C LEU A 142 3.40 2.28 12.98
N ASN A 143 4.20 3.09 13.69
CA ASN A 143 4.41 2.92 15.13
C ASN A 143 3.16 3.25 15.94
N GLU A 144 2.41 4.29 15.54
CA GLU A 144 1.12 4.64 16.14
C GLU A 144 0.10 3.51 15.94
N ALA A 145 -0.07 3.02 14.71
CA ALA A 145 -0.97 1.92 14.40
C ALA A 145 -0.62 0.65 15.20
N LYS A 146 0.67 0.33 15.34
CA LYS A 146 1.14 -0.81 16.14
C LYS A 146 0.84 -0.65 17.63
N SER A 147 0.97 0.56 18.16
CA SER A 147 0.62 0.88 19.54
C SER A 147 -0.88 0.71 19.78
N ASP A 148 -1.72 1.21 18.86
CA ASP A 148 -3.17 1.10 19.01
C ASP A 148 -3.67 -0.33 18.86
N GLN A 149 -3.08 -1.12 17.95
CA GLN A 149 -3.35 -2.56 17.83
C GLN A 149 -3.13 -3.29 19.15
N SER A 150 -2.01 -2.99 19.84
CA SER A 150 -1.68 -3.64 21.12
C SER A 150 -2.70 -3.34 22.23
N LYS A 151 -3.30 -2.14 22.23
CA LYS A 151 -4.32 -1.74 23.21
C LYS A 151 -5.65 -2.45 22.98
N VAL A 152 -6.04 -2.59 21.71
CA VAL A 152 -7.26 -3.30 21.30
C VAL A 152 -7.15 -4.77 21.69
N ASP A 153 -6.04 -5.42 21.35
CA ASP A 153 -5.86 -6.85 21.59
C ASP A 153 -5.85 -7.19 23.08
N ALA A 154 -5.11 -6.45 23.93
CA ALA A 154 -5.00 -6.82 25.33
C ALA A 154 -6.25 -6.45 26.15
N LYS A 155 -6.77 -5.22 26.02
CA LYS A 155 -7.85 -4.73 26.91
C LYS A 155 -9.20 -5.33 26.55
N GLN A 156 -9.55 -5.36 25.27
CA GLN A 156 -10.86 -5.84 24.84
C GLN A 156 -10.98 -7.36 25.01
N GLN A 157 -9.94 -8.12 24.66
CA GLN A 157 -9.96 -9.57 24.82
C GLN A 157 -10.02 -9.96 26.31
N GLN A 158 -9.25 -9.29 27.17
CA GLN A 158 -9.29 -9.58 28.61
C GLN A 158 -10.65 -9.22 29.24
N ALA A 159 -11.23 -8.08 28.86
CA ALA A 159 -12.56 -7.69 29.34
C ALA A 159 -13.63 -8.69 28.91
N LEU A 160 -13.60 -9.12 27.64
CA LEU A 160 -14.54 -10.11 27.11
C LEU A 160 -14.36 -11.46 27.81
N LYS A 161 -13.12 -11.90 28.03
CA LYS A 161 -12.80 -13.14 28.76
C LYS A 161 -13.36 -13.12 30.18
N ASN A 162 -13.22 -11.99 30.88
CA ASN A 162 -13.76 -11.81 32.22
C ASN A 162 -15.30 -11.84 32.22
N GLN A 163 -15.95 -11.21 31.22
CA GLN A 163 -17.41 -11.23 31.08
C GLN A 163 -17.95 -12.63 30.82
N VAL A 164 -17.29 -13.40 29.94
CA VAL A 164 -17.65 -14.81 29.68
C VAL A 164 -17.51 -15.65 30.94
N ALA A 165 -16.45 -15.47 31.72
CA ALA A 165 -16.27 -16.18 32.98
C ALA A 165 -17.39 -15.86 33.99
N SER A 166 -17.76 -14.57 34.12
CA SER A 166 -18.85 -14.14 35.00
C SER A 166 -20.20 -14.73 34.58
N LEU A 167 -20.54 -14.64 33.30
CA LEU A 167 -21.78 -15.22 32.76
C LEU A 167 -21.82 -16.74 32.93
N THR A 168 -20.69 -17.42 32.75
CA THR A 168 -20.57 -18.86 32.96
C THR A 168 -20.85 -19.23 34.42
N SER A 169 -20.32 -18.46 35.37
CA SER A 169 -20.58 -18.65 36.80
C SER A 169 -22.06 -18.42 37.15
N GLN A 170 -22.64 -17.31 36.66
CA GLN A 170 -24.06 -17.01 36.87
C GLN A 170 -24.97 -18.13 36.33
N LEU A 171 -24.67 -18.65 35.14
CA LEU A 171 -25.40 -19.78 34.57
C LEU A 171 -25.32 -21.04 35.45
N GLY A 172 -24.15 -21.30 36.05
CA GLY A 172 -23.97 -22.38 37.02
C GLY A 172 -24.88 -22.23 38.24
N THR A 173 -24.94 -21.02 38.81
CA THR A 173 -25.83 -20.70 39.94
C THR A 173 -27.30 -20.90 39.58
N VAL A 174 -27.74 -20.39 38.43
CA VAL A 174 -29.13 -20.54 37.97
C VAL A 174 -29.50 -22.01 37.77
N ARG A 175 -28.60 -22.82 37.18
CA ARG A 175 -28.80 -24.27 37.04
C ARG A 175 -28.93 -24.97 38.40
N GLY A 176 -28.12 -24.55 39.38
CA GLY A 176 -28.21 -25.03 40.75
C GLY A 176 -29.58 -24.76 41.36
N TYR A 177 -30.05 -23.51 41.30
CA TYR A 177 -31.37 -23.14 41.79
C TYR A 177 -32.51 -23.89 41.09
N ALA A 178 -32.44 -24.04 39.77
CA ALA A 178 -33.43 -24.80 39.01
C ALA A 178 -33.52 -26.26 39.48
N SER A 179 -32.38 -26.90 39.78
CA SER A 179 -32.33 -28.26 40.33
C SER A 179 -32.98 -28.35 41.71
N THR A 180 -32.67 -27.40 42.61
CA THR A 180 -33.30 -27.34 43.94
C THR A 180 -34.81 -27.20 43.84
N VAL A 181 -35.31 -26.28 43.01
CA VAL A 181 -36.76 -26.07 42.80
C VAL A 181 -37.41 -27.32 42.23
N TYR A 182 -36.78 -27.98 41.24
CA TYR A 182 -37.29 -29.21 40.66
C TYR A 182 -37.44 -30.32 41.72
N ASN A 183 -36.41 -30.54 42.53
CA ASN A 183 -36.43 -31.54 43.60
C ASN A 183 -37.47 -31.22 44.67
N GLN A 184 -37.58 -29.95 45.06
CA GLN A 184 -38.57 -29.52 46.04
C GLN A 184 -40.01 -29.75 45.54
N ARG A 185 -40.29 -29.44 44.27
CA ARG A 185 -41.58 -29.72 43.64
C ARG A 185 -41.90 -31.23 43.63
N ALA A 186 -40.90 -32.07 43.35
CA ALA A 186 -41.09 -33.52 43.38
C ALA A 186 -41.48 -34.02 44.77
N VAL A 187 -40.82 -33.52 45.82
CA VAL A 187 -41.16 -33.82 47.22
C VAL A 187 -42.58 -33.34 47.54
N SER A 188 -42.92 -32.08 47.26
CA SER A 188 -44.25 -31.54 47.53
C SER A 188 -45.37 -32.30 46.80
N ASN A 189 -45.13 -32.77 45.57
CA ASN A 189 -46.10 -33.60 44.85
C ASN A 189 -46.31 -34.97 45.52
N SER A 190 -45.24 -35.58 46.03
CA SER A 190 -45.33 -36.84 46.79
C SER A 190 -46.13 -36.64 48.08
N GLU A 191 -45.86 -35.57 48.81
CA GLU A 191 -46.59 -35.21 50.04
C GLU A 191 -48.08 -34.97 49.76
N LEU A 192 -48.40 -34.24 48.68
CA LEU A 192 -49.78 -33.99 48.26
C LEU A 192 -50.52 -35.29 47.92
N THR A 193 -49.86 -36.22 47.21
CA THR A 193 -50.43 -37.52 46.88
C THR A 193 -50.76 -38.32 48.13
N ALA A 194 -49.83 -38.36 49.10
CA ALA A 194 -50.06 -39.04 50.37
C ALA A 194 -51.20 -38.41 51.20
N ALA A 195 -51.29 -37.08 51.21
CA ALA A 195 -52.38 -36.36 51.87
C ALA A 195 -53.74 -36.69 51.25
N ASN A 196 -53.83 -36.74 49.92
CA ASN A 196 -55.04 -37.11 49.20
C ASN A 196 -55.49 -38.55 49.53
N SER A 197 -54.56 -39.52 49.56
CA SER A 197 -54.91 -40.90 49.98
C SER A 197 -55.46 -40.94 51.40
N LYS A 198 -54.92 -40.13 52.32
CA LYS A 198 -55.43 -40.06 53.70
C LYS A 198 -56.82 -39.43 53.77
N ILE A 199 -57.10 -38.42 52.93
CA ILE A 199 -58.44 -37.84 52.80
C ILE A 199 -59.42 -38.91 52.34
N ASP A 200 -59.07 -39.69 51.30
CA ASP A 200 -59.91 -40.77 50.78
C ASP A 200 -60.20 -41.82 51.87
N ASP A 201 -59.19 -42.23 52.65
CA ASP A 201 -59.36 -43.18 53.75
C ASP A 201 -60.25 -42.64 54.87
N LEU A 202 -60.12 -41.34 55.21
CA LEU A 202 -60.99 -40.70 56.19
C LEU A 202 -62.44 -40.60 55.68
N GLN A 203 -62.64 -40.28 54.39
CA GLN A 203 -63.96 -40.25 53.77
C GLN A 203 -64.64 -41.62 53.81
N LYS A 204 -63.89 -42.71 53.57
CA LYS A 204 -64.40 -44.08 53.75
C LYS A 204 -64.84 -44.34 55.18
N LYS A 205 -63.99 -44.03 56.18
CA LYS A 205 -64.33 -44.22 57.60
C LYS A 205 -65.57 -43.43 58.02
N VAL A 206 -65.73 -42.19 57.56
CA VAL A 206 -66.93 -41.38 57.82
C VAL A 206 -68.16 -42.05 57.22
N THR A 207 -68.05 -42.59 56.00
CA THR A 207 -69.15 -43.30 55.33
C THR A 207 -69.52 -44.59 56.07
N GLU A 208 -68.54 -45.35 56.56
CA GLU A 208 -68.76 -46.56 57.36
C GLU A 208 -69.47 -46.23 58.67
N LEU A 209 -68.98 -45.25 59.43
CA LEU A 209 -69.61 -44.82 60.69
C LEU A 209 -71.01 -44.24 60.49
N SER A 210 -71.28 -43.59 59.37
CA SER A 210 -72.60 -43.04 59.06
C SER A 210 -73.62 -44.12 58.68
N ASN A 211 -73.16 -45.27 58.19
CA ASN A 211 -74.01 -46.39 57.78
C ASN A 211 -74.05 -47.52 58.81
N ASP A 212 -73.31 -47.41 59.91
CA ASP A 212 -73.41 -48.32 61.04
C ASP A 212 -74.75 -48.08 61.75
N PRO A 213 -75.72 -49.01 61.67
CA PRO A 213 -76.96 -48.86 62.40
C PRO A 213 -76.61 -48.82 63.88
N LEU A 214 -76.82 -47.68 64.54
CA LEU A 214 -76.84 -47.62 65.99
C LEU A 214 -77.92 -48.61 66.45
N ILE A 215 -77.53 -49.85 66.71
CA ILE A 215 -78.25 -50.75 67.61
C ILE A 215 -78.01 -50.17 68.99
N TYR A 216 -78.64 -49.03 69.25
CA TYR A 216 -79.08 -48.74 70.58
C TYR A 216 -80.17 -49.78 70.82
N ASP A 217 -79.78 -50.94 71.33
CA ASP A 217 -80.69 -51.75 72.13
C ASP A 217 -81.15 -50.78 73.23
N ILE A 218 -82.31 -50.16 73.04
CA ILE A 218 -83.00 -49.46 74.09
C ILE A 218 -83.49 -50.60 74.98
N PRO A 219 -82.85 -50.91 76.13
CA PRO A 219 -83.45 -51.87 77.04
C PRO A 219 -84.83 -51.31 77.38
N ALA A 220 -85.86 -52.17 77.22
CA ALA A 220 -87.23 -51.82 77.55
C ALA A 220 -87.27 -51.06 78.89
N LYS A 221 -87.90 -49.88 78.87
CA LYS A 221 -88.08 -48.97 80.02
C LYS A 221 -88.19 -49.73 81.36
N PRO A 222 -87.26 -49.55 82.31
CA PRO A 222 -87.58 -49.71 83.71
C PRO A 222 -88.38 -48.49 84.17
N ASN A 223 -89.43 -48.78 84.92
CA ASN A 223 -90.37 -47.85 85.51
C ASN A 223 -89.70 -46.80 86.44
N THR A 224 -90.00 -45.52 86.17
CA THR A 224 -89.98 -44.31 87.02
C THR A 224 -88.89 -44.03 88.07
N ASN A 225 -88.34 -42.82 87.95
CA ASN A 225 -87.75 -41.93 88.98
C ASN A 225 -86.29 -42.15 89.40
N ALA A 226 -85.35 -41.57 88.63
CA ALA A 226 -84.02 -41.20 89.10
C ALA A 226 -83.53 -39.91 88.40
N PRO A 227 -82.74 -39.05 89.09
CA PRO A 227 -82.39 -37.71 88.62
C PRO A 227 -81.42 -37.72 87.44
N THR A 228 -81.63 -36.77 86.53
CA THR A 228 -80.87 -36.57 85.28
C THR A 228 -79.46 -36.04 85.59
N THR A 229 -78.44 -36.86 85.35
CA THR A 229 -77.05 -36.40 85.32
C THR A 229 -76.71 -35.98 83.89
N VAL A 230 -76.44 -34.69 83.70
CA VAL A 230 -75.92 -34.13 82.45
C VAL A 230 -74.48 -34.63 82.29
N ILE A 231 -74.22 -35.40 81.24
CA ILE A 231 -72.86 -35.77 80.83
C ILE A 231 -72.43 -34.78 79.76
N ASP A 232 -71.57 -33.84 80.14
CA ASP A 232 -70.85 -32.97 79.21
C ASP A 232 -69.80 -33.80 78.45
N ILE A 233 -69.88 -33.82 77.12
CA ILE A 233 -68.85 -34.42 76.27
C ILE A 233 -67.91 -33.29 75.81
N PRO A 234 -66.62 -33.29 76.21
CA PRO A 234 -65.68 -32.28 75.76
C PRO A 234 -65.26 -32.53 74.30
N VAL A 235 -65.59 -31.59 73.41
CA VAL A 235 -65.09 -31.56 72.03
C VAL A 235 -63.62 -31.09 72.05
N GLN A 236 -62.69 -32.04 71.98
CA GLN A 236 -61.26 -31.77 71.82
C GLN A 236 -60.95 -31.40 70.36
N LYS A 237 -60.88 -30.09 70.07
CA LYS A 237 -60.48 -29.56 68.77
C LYS A 237 -58.95 -29.38 68.76
N LYS A 238 -58.22 -30.40 68.27
CA LYS A 238 -56.78 -30.27 67.98
C LYS A 238 -56.61 -29.67 66.59
N VAL A 239 -56.30 -28.38 66.53
CA VAL A 239 -55.89 -27.68 65.31
C VAL A 239 -54.37 -27.57 65.37
N ASP A 240 -53.66 -28.44 64.66
CA ASP A 240 -52.22 -28.30 64.49
C ASP A 240 -51.96 -27.26 63.39
N THR A 241 -51.57 -26.06 63.81
CA THR A 241 -51.18 -24.94 62.94
C THR A 241 -49.90 -25.30 62.19
N VAL A 242 -49.98 -25.43 60.86
CA VAL A 242 -48.79 -25.56 60.01
C VAL A 242 -48.22 -24.15 59.81
N THR A 243 -47.14 -23.84 60.52
CA THR A 243 -46.40 -22.59 60.37
C THR A 243 -45.69 -22.56 59.03
N SER A 244 -46.20 -21.76 58.08
CA SER A 244 -45.46 -21.41 56.86
C SER A 244 -44.30 -20.50 57.21
N GLN A 245 -43.06 -21.01 57.13
CA GLN A 245 -41.87 -20.17 57.15
C GLN A 245 -41.76 -19.46 55.80
N VAL A 246 -42.07 -18.15 55.81
CA VAL A 246 -41.71 -17.24 54.73
C VAL A 246 -40.19 -17.04 54.80
N ILE A 247 -39.45 -17.61 53.86
CA ILE A 247 -38.04 -17.27 53.67
C ILE A 247 -38.00 -16.01 52.81
N GLU A 248 -37.86 -14.86 53.47
CA GLU A 248 -37.60 -13.59 52.82
C GLU A 248 -36.11 -13.55 52.44
N ILE A 249 -35.79 -13.64 51.14
CA ILE A 249 -34.41 -13.51 50.65
C ILE A 249 -34.20 -12.08 50.16
N VAL A 250 -33.53 -11.29 51.00
CA VAL A 250 -32.97 -9.98 50.68
C VAL A 250 -31.92 -10.14 49.57
N PRO A 251 -31.93 -9.32 48.51
CA PRO A 251 -30.88 -9.35 47.50
C PRO A 251 -29.55 -8.88 48.10
N ASN A 252 -28.55 -9.77 48.10
CA ASN A 252 -27.19 -9.44 48.52
C ASN A 252 -26.55 -8.50 47.48
N THR A 253 -26.54 -7.21 47.80
CA THR A 253 -25.80 -6.18 47.05
C THR A 253 -24.31 -6.41 47.26
N GLY A 254 -23.63 -6.74 46.17
CA GLY A 254 -22.22 -7.08 46.15
C GLY A 254 -21.31 -6.09 46.87
N LYS A 255 -20.41 -6.64 47.69
CA LYS A 255 -19.16 -6.00 48.07
C LYS A 255 -18.06 -7.05 48.11
N ASP A 256 -17.15 -6.88 47.16
CA ASP A 256 -15.73 -7.23 47.17
C ASP A 256 -15.24 -8.24 48.21
N THR A 257 -14.74 -9.37 47.74
CA THR A 257 -13.55 -9.97 48.34
C THR A 257 -12.81 -10.77 47.28
N VAL A 258 -11.62 -10.28 46.97
CA VAL A 258 -10.57 -10.94 46.21
C VAL A 258 -10.17 -12.20 46.98
N SER A 259 -10.31 -13.37 46.38
CA SER A 259 -9.54 -14.55 46.80
C SER A 259 -9.21 -15.42 45.60
N ASN A 260 -7.91 -15.39 45.29
CA ASN A 260 -7.15 -16.33 44.48
C ASN A 260 -7.44 -17.79 44.92
N PRO A 261 -7.48 -18.72 43.96
CA PRO A 261 -6.59 -19.85 44.13
C PRO A 261 -5.83 -20.21 42.84
N GLN A 262 -4.51 -20.38 43.03
CA GLN A 262 -3.68 -21.21 42.19
C GLN A 262 -4.23 -22.64 42.14
N GLN A 263 -4.27 -23.21 40.94
CA GLN A 263 -3.71 -24.52 40.54
C GLN A 263 -4.48 -25.03 39.31
N SER A 264 -3.80 -25.07 38.18
CA SER A 264 -3.20 -26.30 37.63
C SER A 264 -4.22 -27.19 36.95
N SER A 265 -4.19 -27.18 35.62
CA SER A 265 -4.31 -28.41 34.82
C SER A 265 -3.76 -28.14 33.43
N GLN A 266 -2.65 -28.82 33.15
CA GLN A 266 -2.10 -29.04 31.83
C GLN A 266 -3.18 -29.66 30.93
N VAL A 267 -3.40 -29.09 29.75
CA VAL A 267 -4.00 -29.82 28.64
C VAL A 267 -3.10 -29.63 27.42
N SER A 268 -2.40 -30.72 27.12
CA SER A 268 -1.70 -31.02 25.88
C SER A 268 -2.62 -30.77 24.68
N SER A 269 -2.27 -29.82 23.82
CA SER A 269 -2.66 -29.84 22.41
C SER A 269 -1.40 -30.05 21.59
N LYS A 270 -1.26 -31.26 21.06
CA LYS A 270 -0.45 -31.53 19.87
C LYS A 270 -1.17 -30.85 18.72
N ASP A 271 -0.53 -29.87 18.10
CA ASP A 271 -0.94 -29.38 16.80
C ASP A 271 0.30 -29.34 15.89
N ASP A 272 0.24 -30.17 14.86
CA ASP A 272 1.28 -30.45 13.89
C ASP A 272 1.48 -29.25 12.96
N SER A 273 2.37 -28.35 13.34
CA SER A 273 2.88 -27.32 12.42
C SER A 273 4.13 -27.82 11.70
N LYS A 274 3.95 -28.12 10.41
CA LYS A 274 4.98 -28.36 9.39
C LYS A 274 6.15 -27.38 9.51
N LYS A 275 7.30 -27.91 9.91
CA LYS A 275 8.62 -27.30 9.76
C LYS A 275 9.06 -27.44 8.29
N VAL A 276 9.00 -26.37 7.51
CA VAL A 276 9.68 -26.28 6.21
C VAL A 276 11.06 -25.69 6.48
N THR A 277 12.06 -26.55 6.66
CA THR A 277 13.49 -26.21 6.61
C THR A 277 13.93 -26.14 5.15
N GLY A 278 14.27 -24.96 4.69
CA GLY A 278 15.10 -24.75 3.51
C GLY A 278 16.48 -24.26 3.93
N GLU A 279 17.39 -25.20 4.19
CA GLU A 279 18.83 -25.04 3.97
C GLU A 279 19.09 -25.70 2.59
N THR A 280 19.91 -25.19 1.66
CA THR A 280 21.36 -24.90 1.66
C THR A 280 21.70 -24.21 0.29
N PRO A 281 22.97 -24.00 -0.16
CA PRO A 281 24.28 -23.69 0.45
C PRO A 281 25.02 -22.53 -0.29
N SER A 282 26.32 -22.36 0.03
CA SER A 282 27.39 -21.55 -0.63
C SER A 282 27.65 -20.21 0.08
N GLY A 283 28.79 -19.91 0.69
CA GLY A 283 30.16 -20.37 0.44
C GLY A 283 30.88 -19.29 -0.35
N GLU A 284 31.74 -18.50 0.29
CA GLU A 284 32.94 -17.90 -0.31
C GLU A 284 33.82 -17.27 0.78
N ASN A 285 35.13 -17.51 0.65
CA ASN A 285 36.21 -16.97 1.45
C ASN A 285 36.45 -15.48 1.14
N ASP A 286 36.85 -14.67 2.11
CA ASP A 286 38.25 -14.26 2.28
C ASP A 286 38.45 -13.17 3.36
N PRO A 287 39.58 -13.17 4.07
CA PRO A 287 39.96 -12.15 5.03
C PRO A 287 40.97 -11.17 4.40
N HIS A 288 40.64 -9.87 4.37
CA HIS A 288 41.62 -8.80 4.15
C HIS A 288 41.60 -7.87 5.37
N GLU A 289 42.60 -7.94 6.23
CA GLU A 289 43.87 -7.19 6.12
C GLU A 289 43.74 -5.83 6.82
N ALA A 290 43.93 -5.86 8.15
CA ALA A 290 44.14 -4.67 8.95
C ALA A 290 45.65 -4.38 9.00
N VAL A 291 46.11 -3.53 8.09
CA VAL A 291 47.44 -2.92 8.14
C VAL A 291 47.33 -1.55 8.81
N THR A 292 48.17 -1.40 9.82
CA THR A 292 48.55 -0.20 10.57
C THR A 292 49.06 0.94 9.68
N GLU A 293 48.77 2.20 10.00
CA GLU A 293 49.82 3.21 10.23
C GLU A 293 49.33 4.55 10.81
N THR A 294 50.10 4.96 11.80
CA THR A 294 50.25 6.19 12.58
C THR A 294 50.47 7.49 11.79
N LEU A 295 50.03 8.62 12.39
CA LEU A 295 50.79 9.84 12.75
C LEU A 295 50.01 11.14 12.47
N GLN A 296 49.60 11.82 13.55
CA GLN A 296 49.45 13.27 13.62
C GLN A 296 49.95 13.72 14.99
N ASP A 297 51.15 14.31 14.98
CA ASP A 297 51.54 15.49 15.75
C ASP A 297 52.53 16.28 14.87
#